data_AF-A0A1H7I854-F1
#
_entry.id   AF-A0A1H7I854-F1
#
_cell.length_a   1.000
_cell.length_b   1.000
_cell.length_c   1.000
_cell.angle_alpha   90.00
_cell.angle_beta   90.00
_cell.angle_gamma   90.00
#
_symmetry.space_group_name_H-M   'P 1'
#
loop_
_entity.id
_entity.type
_entity.pdbx_description
1 polymer ?
#
loop_
_entity_poly.entity_id
_entity_poly.type
_entity_poly.pdbx_seq_one_letter_code
_entity_poly.pdbx_strand_id
1 'polypeptide(L)'
;MAYEKYWSSFINKELTFYDTANRKYLKKGYLHFDNRIWFPEFQIKFKRFITNPNSVASHSFFPFLKVILEIKRRKGYNQRKNKRQIRIKERPICYAAHFDALIYSFYSTYLSEKYEEFVTESSIGESVLAYRSLESCNIDFAKEVFDYIKSKGKCVAVALDIKGFFDNLNHDTLKANWLKVINTNENETFDKLPKDQFKLFNSLTKFAFIEKKNLLSVLELKEKDIQKNRLTRFCDIQHFRNKVKLASTSPLQVNTEKGIPQGSPMSAVLSNVYMIEYDKSIMSLKKDYDFIYRRYCDDIVIVCDINDLQFLKNKLYQEIEKLDLEIQPEKEEIVYFISDPKKGLRGYDDYNGKNFKNLQYLGFEFNGQNSYIRSSSLSRFHRRMKAGVRETIKRAYGKNAKGKALLKKKLYNRFTHLGGQNFLTYAYRASQIMDDSETIKKQVSKHFDHLNANIEEKTEKHLKKLKRKGKIMNKKK
;
A
#
# COMPACT_ATOMS: atom_id res chain seq x y z
N MET A 1 -12.67 28.37 -9.99
CA MET A 1 -12.01 27.48 -9.00
C MET A 1 -11.15 28.25 -8.00
N ALA A 2 -11.61 28.33 -6.74
CA ALA A 2 -10.89 28.98 -5.64
C ALA A 2 -9.91 28.00 -4.95
N TYR A 3 -8.75 27.74 -5.57
CA TYR A 3 -7.77 26.78 -5.02
C TYR A 3 -7.17 27.17 -3.66
N GLU A 4 -7.19 28.46 -3.31
CA GLU A 4 -6.61 28.95 -2.06
C GLU A 4 -7.22 28.32 -0.81
N LYS A 5 -8.50 27.95 -0.85
CA LYS A 5 -9.17 27.35 0.31
C LYS A 5 -8.58 25.99 0.73
N TYR A 6 -7.96 25.27 -0.21
CA TYR A 6 -7.35 23.96 0.02
C TYR A 6 -5.90 24.03 0.53
N TRP A 7 -5.32 25.24 0.57
CA TRP A 7 -3.92 25.44 0.90
C TRP A 7 -3.56 24.95 2.30
N SER A 8 -4.36 25.30 3.31
CA SER A 8 -4.09 24.95 4.71
C SER A 8 -4.09 23.43 4.93
N SER A 9 -5.07 22.73 4.34
CA SER A 9 -5.17 21.26 4.36
C SER A 9 -3.94 20.60 3.72
N PHE A 10 -3.52 21.11 2.55
CA PHE A 10 -2.32 20.63 1.88
C PHE A 10 -1.04 20.85 2.71
N ILE A 11 -0.85 22.04 3.29
CA ILE A 11 0.31 22.37 4.13
C ILE A 11 0.40 21.43 5.33
N ASN A 12 -0.70 21.25 6.06
CA ASN A 12 -0.76 20.41 7.24
C ASN A 12 -0.32 18.97 6.92
N LYS A 13 -0.74 18.44 5.76
CA LYS A 13 -0.36 17.12 5.29
C LYS A 13 1.10 17.06 4.84
N GLU A 14 1.54 17.99 4.00
CA GLU A 14 2.86 17.96 3.36
C GLU A 14 3.99 18.19 4.39
N LEU A 15 3.79 19.06 5.38
CA LEU A 15 4.79 19.32 6.43
C LEU A 15 5.10 18.08 7.29
N THR A 16 4.19 17.11 7.39
CA THR A 16 4.46 15.83 8.10
C THR A 16 5.59 15.00 7.48
N PHE A 17 6.01 15.33 6.25
CA PHE A 17 7.10 14.64 5.57
C PHE A 17 8.48 15.22 5.89
N TYR A 18 8.53 16.24 6.74
CA TYR A 18 9.73 16.97 7.10
C TYR A 18 9.89 17.01 8.62
N ASP A 19 11.09 16.72 9.09
CA ASP A 19 11.53 17.02 10.46
C ASP A 19 12.25 18.36 10.39
N THR A 20 11.51 19.42 10.71
CA THR A 20 11.98 20.80 10.63
C THR A 20 13.07 21.10 11.67
N ALA A 21 12.98 20.51 12.86
CA ALA A 21 13.95 20.69 13.92
C ALA A 21 15.34 20.15 13.55
N ASN A 22 15.40 19.00 12.86
CA ASN A 22 16.67 18.38 12.45
C ASN A 22 17.01 18.59 10.97
N ARG A 23 16.30 19.49 10.27
CA ARG A 23 16.40 19.74 8.82
C ARG A 23 16.49 18.43 8.00
N LYS A 24 15.55 17.52 8.23
CA LYS A 24 15.61 16.15 7.67
C LYS A 24 14.33 15.78 6.93
N TYR A 25 14.50 15.20 5.75
CA TYR A 25 13.40 14.58 5.01
C TYR A 25 13.00 13.25 5.65
N LEU A 26 11.72 13.10 6.00
CA LEU A 26 11.15 11.85 6.53
C LEU A 26 10.61 10.95 5.40
N LYS A 27 10.11 11.55 4.31
CA LYS A 27 9.64 10.86 3.09
C LYS A 27 10.24 11.49 1.83
N LYS A 28 9.88 10.95 0.65
CA LYS A 28 10.31 11.43 -0.69
C LYS A 28 11.84 11.47 -0.85
N GLY A 29 12.54 10.46 -0.34
CA GLY A 29 14.00 10.35 -0.36
C GLY A 29 14.62 9.74 -1.62
N TYR A 30 13.90 9.72 -2.74
CA TYR A 30 14.39 9.15 -4.01
C TYR A 30 15.15 10.21 -4.82
N LEU A 31 15.90 9.76 -5.84
CA LEU A 31 16.53 10.65 -6.83
C LEU A 31 15.62 10.79 -8.04
N HIS A 32 15.68 11.94 -8.69
CA HIS A 32 15.00 12.21 -9.96
C HIS A 32 15.86 13.16 -10.83
N PHE A 33 15.29 13.70 -11.89
CA PHE A 33 15.94 14.71 -12.75
C PHE A 33 15.95 16.12 -12.14
N ASP A 34 15.08 16.40 -11.17
CA ASP A 34 15.08 17.62 -10.39
C ASP A 34 15.66 17.39 -8.98
N ASN A 35 16.05 18.49 -8.34
CA ASN A 35 16.52 18.43 -6.96
C ASN A 35 15.34 18.27 -6.00
N ARG A 36 15.60 17.59 -4.89
CA ARG A 36 14.67 17.56 -3.75
C ARG A 36 14.36 18.98 -3.29
N ILE A 37 13.08 19.22 -3.01
CA ILE A 37 12.58 20.51 -2.54
C ILE A 37 12.41 20.45 -1.03
N TRP A 38 13.11 21.33 -0.32
CA TRP A 38 12.85 21.60 1.09
C TRP A 38 11.58 22.46 1.19
N PHE A 39 10.43 21.77 1.23
CA PHE A 39 9.13 22.42 1.16
C PHE A 39 8.89 23.49 2.23
N PRO A 40 9.36 23.34 3.50
CA PRO A 40 9.15 24.37 4.52
C PRO A 40 9.60 25.78 4.11
N GLU A 41 10.66 25.91 3.31
CA GLU A 41 11.16 27.21 2.80
C GLU A 41 10.58 27.58 1.43
N PHE A 42 10.00 26.61 0.72
CA PHE A 42 9.51 26.77 -0.66
C PHE A 42 8.02 27.12 -0.74
N GLN A 43 7.31 27.17 0.41
CA GLN A 43 5.86 27.31 0.49
C GLN A 43 5.31 28.51 -0.29
N ILE A 44 5.88 29.72 -0.09
CA ILE A 44 5.39 30.95 -0.71
C ILE A 44 5.48 30.87 -2.24
N LYS A 45 6.63 30.41 -2.75
CA LYS A 45 6.85 30.25 -4.18
C LYS A 45 5.92 29.19 -4.77
N PHE A 46 5.74 28.07 -4.07
CA PHE A 46 4.83 27.02 -4.51
C PHE A 46 3.37 27.47 -4.48
N LYS A 47 2.93 28.20 -3.44
CA LYS A 47 1.56 28.74 -3.33
C LYS A 47 1.23 29.59 -4.54
N ARG A 48 2.10 30.56 -4.87
CA ARG A 48 1.93 31.45 -6.04
C ARG A 48 1.80 30.69 -7.36
N PHE A 49 2.51 29.57 -7.50
CA PHE A 49 2.43 28.72 -8.68
C PHE A 49 1.14 27.90 -8.71
N ILE A 50 0.81 27.22 -7.61
CA ILE A 50 -0.23 26.19 -7.58
C ILE A 50 -1.64 26.78 -7.53
N THR A 51 -1.81 27.99 -7.00
CA THR A 51 -3.11 28.67 -6.97
C THR A 51 -3.47 29.33 -8.30
N ASN A 52 -2.54 29.41 -9.25
CA ASN A 52 -2.80 29.88 -10.61
C ASN A 52 -3.04 28.69 -11.57
N PRO A 53 -4.29 28.45 -12.02
CA PRO A 53 -4.61 27.33 -12.91
C PRO A 53 -3.79 27.37 -14.21
N ASN A 54 -3.52 28.57 -14.76
CA ASN A 54 -2.78 28.70 -16.01
C ASN A 54 -1.33 28.20 -15.87
N SER A 55 -0.70 28.40 -14.70
CA SER A 55 0.65 27.89 -14.44
C SER A 55 0.71 26.37 -14.50
N VAL A 56 -0.30 25.69 -13.96
CA VAL A 56 -0.41 24.22 -14.00
C VAL A 56 -0.75 23.75 -15.42
N ALA A 57 -1.70 24.40 -16.10
CA ALA A 57 -2.09 24.05 -17.46
C ALA A 57 -0.90 24.10 -18.45
N SER A 58 0.01 25.07 -18.30
CA SER A 58 1.22 25.19 -19.11
C SER A 58 2.42 24.38 -18.59
N HIS A 59 2.31 23.73 -17.42
CA HIS A 59 3.44 23.04 -16.78
C HIS A 59 3.92 21.85 -17.62
N SER A 60 5.24 21.66 -17.67
CA SER A 60 5.87 20.53 -18.38
C SER A 60 6.31 19.48 -17.38
N PHE A 61 5.50 18.42 -17.23
CA PHE A 61 5.80 17.30 -16.35
C PHE A 61 6.98 16.48 -16.87
N PHE A 62 7.84 16.03 -15.96
CA PHE A 62 8.87 15.05 -16.28
C PHE A 62 8.25 13.66 -16.48
N PRO A 63 8.92 12.78 -17.24
CA PRO A 63 8.63 11.35 -17.22
C PRO A 63 8.81 10.79 -15.80
N PHE A 64 7.96 9.85 -15.41
CA PHE A 64 8.09 9.11 -14.17
C PHE A 64 9.34 8.23 -14.17
N LEU A 65 9.98 8.07 -13.01
CA LEU A 65 11.00 7.06 -12.80
C LEU A 65 10.36 5.75 -12.34
N LYS A 66 10.34 4.73 -13.21
CA LYS A 66 9.80 3.40 -12.91
C LYS A 66 10.86 2.54 -12.21
N VAL A 67 10.55 2.10 -11.00
CA VAL A 67 11.37 1.22 -10.16
C VAL A 67 10.62 -0.07 -9.90
N ILE A 68 11.19 -1.21 -10.32
CA ILE A 68 10.59 -2.52 -10.10
C ILE A 68 11.03 -3.04 -8.72
N LEU A 69 10.09 -3.08 -7.76
CA LEU A 69 10.33 -3.66 -6.45
C LEU A 69 10.01 -5.16 -6.48
N GLU A 70 10.99 -5.98 -6.11
CA GLU A 70 10.84 -7.44 -6.05
C GLU A 70 10.50 -7.94 -4.64
N ILE A 71 9.34 -8.58 -4.49
CA ILE A 71 8.93 -9.25 -3.26
C ILE A 71 9.00 -10.77 -3.46
N LYS A 72 9.98 -11.40 -2.81
CA LYS A 72 10.12 -12.86 -2.82
C LYS A 72 9.04 -13.52 -1.95
N ARG A 73 8.12 -14.26 -2.59
CA ARG A 73 7.08 -15.08 -1.95
C ARG A 73 7.47 -16.56 -2.05
N ARG A 74 7.30 -17.32 -0.96
CA ARG A 74 7.55 -18.78 -0.97
C ARG A 74 6.25 -19.49 -1.37
N LYS A 75 6.28 -20.30 -2.44
CA LYS A 75 5.13 -21.03 -3.00
C LYS A 75 5.22 -22.52 -2.67
N GLY A 76 5.24 -22.84 -1.37
CA GLY A 76 5.32 -24.23 -0.90
C GLY A 76 6.67 -24.91 -1.12
N TYR A 77 6.67 -26.23 -0.94
CA TYR A 77 7.85 -27.09 -1.03
C TYR A 77 7.77 -27.96 -2.28
N ASN A 78 8.77 -27.89 -3.15
CA ASN A 78 8.89 -28.83 -4.27
C ASN A 78 9.57 -30.10 -3.74
N GLN A 79 8.79 -31.17 -3.55
CA GLN A 79 9.30 -32.46 -3.10
C GLN A 79 10.34 -33.04 -4.08
N ARG A 80 10.09 -32.96 -5.39
CA ARG A 80 11.00 -33.47 -6.44
C ARG A 80 12.36 -32.78 -6.45
N LYS A 81 12.42 -31.46 -6.20
CA LYS A 81 13.67 -30.67 -6.19
C LYS A 81 14.27 -30.49 -4.80
N ASN A 82 13.69 -31.09 -3.76
CA ASN A 82 14.06 -30.92 -2.34
C ASN A 82 14.21 -29.43 -1.94
N LYS A 83 13.47 -28.52 -2.60
CA LYS A 83 13.67 -27.07 -2.54
C LYS A 83 12.34 -26.33 -2.45
N ARG A 84 12.31 -25.27 -1.63
CA ARG A 84 11.16 -24.36 -1.57
C ARG A 84 11.07 -23.56 -2.86
N GLN A 85 9.91 -23.55 -3.50
CA GLN A 85 9.69 -22.70 -4.66
C GLN A 85 9.60 -21.24 -4.22
N ILE A 86 10.29 -20.36 -4.92
CA ILE A 86 10.25 -18.91 -4.69
C ILE A 86 9.63 -18.29 -5.93
N ARG A 87 8.48 -17.62 -5.76
CA ARG A 87 7.90 -16.74 -6.76
C ARG A 87 8.33 -15.31 -6.44
N ILE A 88 8.90 -14.63 -7.41
CA ILE A 88 9.15 -13.19 -7.32
C ILE A 88 7.85 -12.49 -7.72
N LYS A 89 7.35 -11.61 -6.85
CA LYS A 89 6.25 -10.70 -7.17
C LYS A 89 6.84 -9.32 -7.41
N GLU A 90 6.76 -8.87 -8.65
CA GLU A 90 7.19 -7.54 -9.04
C GLU A 90 6.10 -6.51 -8.73
N ARG A 91 6.53 -5.31 -8.36
CA ARG A 91 5.68 -4.15 -8.11
C ARG A 91 6.34 -2.94 -8.78
N PRO A 92 5.93 -2.57 -10.00
CA PRO A 92 6.44 -1.38 -10.65
C PRO A 92 5.91 -0.15 -9.91
N ILE A 93 6.81 0.69 -9.41
CA ILE A 93 6.48 1.97 -8.76
C ILE A 93 7.03 3.10 -9.62
N CYS A 94 6.17 4.01 -10.03
CA CYS A 94 6.47 5.19 -10.83
C CYS A 94 6.59 6.40 -9.89
N TYR A 95 7.80 6.91 -9.70
CA TYR A 95 8.07 8.12 -8.93
C TYR A 95 8.02 9.35 -9.85
N ALA A 96 7.25 10.36 -9.48
CA ALA A 96 7.26 11.65 -10.17
C ALA A 96 8.52 12.46 -9.83
N ALA A 97 8.82 13.51 -10.61
CA ALA A 97 9.78 14.53 -10.18
C ALA A 97 9.32 15.19 -8.87
N HIS A 98 10.24 15.77 -8.11
CA HIS A 98 9.92 16.32 -6.79
C HIS A 98 8.93 17.49 -6.87
N PHE A 99 9.10 18.40 -7.82
CA PHE A 99 8.14 19.48 -8.06
C PHE A 99 6.79 18.94 -8.55
N ASP A 100 6.80 18.01 -9.52
CA ASP A 100 5.59 17.38 -10.04
C ASP A 100 4.82 16.62 -8.96
N ALA A 101 5.53 15.95 -8.05
CA ALA A 101 4.95 15.29 -6.89
C ALA A 101 4.25 16.28 -5.95
N LEU A 102 4.76 17.52 -5.79
CA LEU A 102 4.06 18.55 -5.02
C LEU A 102 2.76 18.99 -5.72
N ILE A 103 2.78 19.17 -7.04
CA ILE A 103 1.57 19.49 -7.83
C ILE A 103 0.54 18.37 -7.64
N TYR A 104 0.93 17.12 -7.89
CA TYR A 104 0.06 15.96 -7.68
C TYR A 104 -0.44 15.86 -6.24
N SER A 105 0.39 16.14 -5.24
CA SER A 105 -0.03 16.13 -3.83
C SER A 105 -1.06 17.21 -3.52
N PHE A 106 -0.92 18.43 -4.06
CA PHE A 106 -1.91 19.48 -3.87
C PHE A 106 -3.25 19.13 -4.53
N TYR A 107 -3.23 18.71 -5.80
CA TYR A 107 -4.46 18.32 -6.50
C TYR A 107 -5.08 17.03 -5.93
N SER A 108 -4.27 16.15 -5.34
CA SER A 108 -4.80 15.03 -4.55
C SER A 108 -5.56 15.53 -3.34
N THR A 109 -5.06 16.53 -2.60
CA THR A 109 -5.79 17.11 -1.46
C THR A 109 -7.10 17.75 -1.92
N TYR A 110 -7.04 18.59 -2.96
CA TYR A 110 -8.23 19.20 -3.58
C TYR A 110 -9.28 18.14 -3.95
N LEU A 111 -8.88 17.13 -4.74
CA LEU A 111 -9.80 16.13 -5.25
C LEU A 111 -10.31 15.21 -4.14
N SER A 112 -9.51 14.95 -3.11
CA SER A 112 -9.94 14.18 -1.94
C SER A 112 -11.04 14.91 -1.17
N GLU A 113 -10.91 16.22 -0.94
CA GLU A 113 -11.96 17.00 -0.26
C GLU A 113 -13.24 17.06 -1.11
N LYS A 114 -13.10 17.25 -2.43
CA LYS A 114 -14.24 17.15 -3.36
C LYS A 114 -14.90 15.78 -3.37
N TYR A 115 -14.10 14.72 -3.29
CA TYR A 115 -14.62 13.37 -3.20
C TYR A 115 -15.36 13.13 -1.88
N GLU A 116 -14.89 13.68 -0.75
CA GLU A 116 -15.64 13.56 0.51
C GLU A 116 -16.98 14.32 0.47
N GLU A 117 -17.02 15.51 -0.14
CA GLU A 117 -18.28 16.23 -0.40
C GLU A 117 -19.26 15.33 -1.20
N PHE A 118 -18.80 14.77 -2.33
CA PHE A 118 -19.58 13.83 -3.15
C PHE A 118 -20.08 12.63 -2.36
N VAL A 119 -19.23 12.07 -1.49
CA VAL A 119 -19.55 10.87 -0.74
C VAL A 119 -20.58 11.14 0.36
N THR A 120 -20.50 12.29 1.03
CA THR A 120 -21.51 12.70 2.03
C THR A 120 -22.89 12.88 1.40
N GLU A 121 -22.96 13.36 0.16
CA GLU A 121 -24.20 13.53 -0.60
C GLU A 121 -24.72 12.22 -1.23
N SER A 122 -23.95 11.13 -1.17
CA SER A 122 -24.30 9.87 -1.82
C SER A 122 -24.35 8.68 -0.86
N SER A 123 -25.00 7.60 -1.28
CA SER A 123 -25.21 6.40 -0.45
C SER A 123 -23.97 5.49 -0.33
N ILE A 124 -22.80 5.91 -0.81
CA ILE A 124 -21.59 5.05 -0.86
C ILE A 124 -20.63 5.30 0.31
N GLY A 125 -20.93 6.27 1.18
CA GLY A 125 -20.05 6.69 2.27
C GLY A 125 -19.80 5.63 3.34
N GLU A 126 -20.74 4.72 3.55
CA GLU A 126 -20.54 3.61 4.49
C GLU A 126 -19.71 2.47 3.89
N SER A 127 -19.65 2.36 2.55
CA SER A 127 -19.03 1.22 1.88
C SER A 127 -17.59 1.47 1.44
N VAL A 128 -17.23 2.70 1.09
CA VAL A 128 -15.88 3.03 0.61
C VAL A 128 -15.00 3.45 1.78
N LEU A 129 -13.92 2.70 2.02
CA LEU A 129 -13.11 2.84 3.23
C LEU A 129 -11.71 3.43 2.98
N ALA A 130 -11.03 2.96 1.93
CA ALA A 130 -9.62 3.32 1.71
C ALA A 130 -9.46 4.79 1.30
N TYR A 131 -8.34 5.41 1.71
CA TYR A 131 -7.90 6.74 1.26
C TYR A 131 -8.89 7.88 1.52
N ARG A 132 -9.74 7.71 2.53
CA ARG A 132 -10.70 8.70 3.00
C ARG A 132 -10.29 9.31 4.33
N SER A 133 -10.83 10.48 4.64
CA SER A 133 -10.57 11.19 5.90
C SER A 133 -11.48 10.65 7.02
N LEU A 134 -11.33 9.37 7.36
CA LEU A 134 -12.09 8.69 8.40
C LEU A 134 -11.27 8.57 9.70
N GLU A 135 -11.94 8.60 10.84
CA GLU A 135 -11.30 8.36 12.15
C GLU A 135 -10.91 6.90 12.37
N SER A 136 -11.55 5.99 11.63
CA SER A 136 -11.32 4.54 11.66
C SER A 136 -10.08 4.12 10.88
N CYS A 137 -9.42 3.07 11.36
CA CYS A 137 -8.30 2.43 10.69
C CYS A 137 -8.65 1.02 10.18
N ASN A 138 -7.69 0.38 9.51
CA ASN A 138 -7.87 -0.97 8.94
C ASN A 138 -8.29 -2.03 9.97
N ILE A 139 -7.97 -1.82 11.24
CA ILE A 139 -8.36 -2.71 12.34
C ILE A 139 -9.86 -2.59 12.59
N ASP A 140 -10.36 -1.35 12.66
CA ASP A 140 -11.76 -1.03 12.91
C ASP A 140 -12.64 -1.55 11.75
N PHE A 141 -12.21 -1.32 10.51
CA PHE A 141 -12.90 -1.85 9.32
C PHE A 141 -12.97 -3.37 9.28
N ALA A 142 -11.91 -4.06 9.72
CA ALA A 142 -11.95 -5.51 9.81
C ALA A 142 -12.90 -5.98 10.92
N LYS A 143 -12.87 -5.30 12.08
CA LYS A 143 -13.76 -5.59 13.20
C LYS A 143 -15.22 -5.45 12.81
N GLU A 144 -15.58 -4.36 12.12
CA GLU A 144 -16.94 -4.10 11.66
C GLU A 144 -17.51 -5.25 10.84
N VAL A 145 -16.75 -5.75 9.86
CA VAL A 145 -17.17 -6.90 9.04
C VAL A 145 -17.32 -8.17 9.89
N PHE A 146 -16.42 -8.40 10.84
CA PHE A 146 -16.48 -9.57 11.71
C PHE A 146 -17.64 -9.50 12.69
N ASP A 147 -17.95 -8.32 13.21
CA ASP A 147 -19.09 -8.11 14.10
C ASP A 147 -20.41 -8.26 13.35
N TYR A 148 -20.49 -7.78 12.09
CA TYR A 148 -21.65 -8.03 11.23
C TYR A 148 -21.86 -9.54 10.99
N ILE A 149 -20.78 -10.30 10.75
CA ILE A 149 -20.87 -11.77 10.62
C ILE A 149 -21.40 -12.40 11.93
N LYS A 150 -20.89 -11.96 13.09
CA LYS A 150 -21.35 -12.47 14.39
C LYS A 150 -22.83 -12.16 14.64
N SER A 151 -23.27 -10.94 14.34
CA SER A 151 -24.65 -10.51 14.58
C SER A 151 -25.63 -11.16 13.61
N LYS A 152 -25.27 -11.29 12.32
CA LYS A 152 -26.09 -11.96 11.31
C LYS A 152 -26.18 -13.47 11.53
N GLY A 153 -25.14 -14.08 12.11
CA GLY A 153 -25.10 -15.52 12.35
C GLY A 153 -24.88 -16.29 11.06
N LYS A 154 -25.89 -17.07 10.63
CA LYS A 154 -25.79 -17.92 9.43
C LYS A 154 -25.71 -17.05 8.17
N CYS A 155 -24.54 -16.96 7.56
CA CYS A 155 -24.30 -16.09 6.39
C CYS A 155 -23.15 -16.61 5.54
N VAL A 156 -22.83 -15.90 4.46
CA VAL A 156 -21.65 -16.14 3.63
C VAL A 156 -20.92 -14.84 3.35
N ALA A 157 -19.60 -14.88 3.52
CA ALA A 157 -18.70 -13.79 3.16
C ALA A 157 -17.97 -14.10 1.86
N VAL A 158 -17.89 -13.12 0.97
CA VAL A 158 -17.12 -13.19 -0.28
C VAL A 158 -16.12 -12.04 -0.27
N ALA A 159 -14.83 -12.37 -0.34
CA ALA A 159 -13.76 -11.41 -0.55
C ALA A 159 -13.18 -11.53 -1.97
N LEU A 160 -13.03 -10.40 -2.65
CA LEU A 160 -12.60 -10.28 -4.04
C LEU A 160 -11.40 -9.32 -4.11
N ASP A 161 -10.52 -9.55 -5.09
CA ASP A 161 -9.36 -8.70 -5.38
C ASP A 161 -9.34 -8.43 -6.89
N ILE A 162 -9.16 -7.16 -7.28
CA ILE A 162 -9.13 -6.76 -8.69
C ILE A 162 -7.72 -6.94 -9.28
N LYS A 163 -7.63 -7.62 -10.42
CA LYS A 163 -6.38 -7.90 -11.11
C LYS A 163 -5.79 -6.64 -11.73
N GLY A 164 -4.57 -6.30 -11.30
CA GLY A 164 -3.81 -5.20 -11.91
C GLY A 164 -4.55 -3.86 -11.87
N PHE A 165 -5.31 -3.60 -10.80
CA PHE A 165 -6.27 -2.49 -10.71
C PHE A 165 -5.76 -1.14 -11.26
N PHE A 166 -4.62 -0.63 -10.75
CA PHE A 166 -4.04 0.62 -11.23
C PHE A 166 -3.58 0.58 -12.69
N ASP A 167 -3.18 -0.58 -13.20
CA ASP A 167 -2.68 -0.76 -14.56
C ASP A 167 -3.82 -0.87 -15.59
N ASN A 168 -5.07 -1.05 -15.14
CA ASN A 168 -6.21 -1.36 -16.00
C ASN A 168 -7.32 -0.29 -16.02
N LEU A 169 -7.17 0.84 -15.31
CA LEU A 169 -8.21 1.87 -15.26
C LEU A 169 -8.50 2.45 -16.66
N ASN A 170 -9.76 2.38 -17.11
CA ASN A 170 -10.24 3.02 -18.33
C ASN A 170 -10.17 4.56 -18.20
N HIS A 171 -9.54 5.23 -19.17
CA HIS A 171 -9.30 6.67 -19.08
C HIS A 171 -10.57 7.51 -19.20
N ASP A 172 -11.52 7.09 -20.03
CA ASP A 172 -12.78 7.83 -20.25
C ASP A 172 -13.68 7.75 -19.02
N THR A 173 -13.79 6.57 -18.43
CA THR A 173 -14.52 6.36 -17.16
C THR A 173 -13.90 7.21 -16.04
N LEU A 174 -12.57 7.20 -15.91
CA LEU A 174 -11.88 8.02 -14.91
C LEU A 174 -12.13 9.51 -15.12
N LYS A 175 -12.11 9.97 -16.39
CA LYS A 175 -12.33 11.38 -16.74
C LYS A 175 -13.75 11.83 -16.41
N ALA A 176 -14.74 11.01 -16.75
CA ALA A 176 -16.16 11.28 -16.49
C ALA A 176 -16.42 11.37 -14.98
N ASN A 177 -15.91 10.42 -14.20
CA ASN A 177 -16.08 10.42 -12.75
C ASN A 177 -15.29 11.56 -12.07
N TRP A 178 -14.12 11.93 -12.59
CA TRP A 178 -13.39 13.10 -12.10
C TRP A 178 -14.21 14.37 -12.31
N LEU A 179 -14.77 14.58 -13.51
CA LEU A 179 -15.66 15.71 -13.79
C LEU A 179 -16.87 15.74 -12.84
N LYS A 180 -17.49 14.58 -12.61
CA LYS A 180 -18.60 14.42 -11.68
C LYS A 180 -18.24 14.88 -10.27
N VAL A 181 -17.07 14.50 -9.77
CA VAL A 181 -16.60 14.86 -8.41
C VAL A 181 -16.27 16.34 -8.28
N ILE A 182 -15.72 16.99 -9.29
CA ILE A 182 -15.39 18.43 -9.17
C ILE A 182 -16.64 19.33 -9.28
N ASN A 183 -17.73 18.80 -9.85
CA ASN A 183 -19.01 19.48 -10.02
C ASN A 183 -19.96 19.34 -8.80
N THR A 184 -19.50 18.81 -7.66
CA THR A 184 -20.35 18.61 -6.47
C THR A 184 -20.85 19.89 -5.81
N ASN A 185 -20.34 21.07 -6.15
CA ASN A 185 -20.83 22.33 -5.59
C ASN A 185 -21.53 23.16 -6.66
N GLU A 186 -22.78 23.54 -6.38
CA GLU A 186 -23.70 24.27 -7.26
C GLU A 186 -23.14 25.62 -7.78
N ASN A 187 -22.12 26.19 -7.13
CA ASN A 187 -21.58 27.51 -7.49
C ASN A 187 -20.76 27.53 -8.78
N GLU A 188 -20.18 26.40 -9.21
CA GLU A 188 -19.43 26.30 -10.47
C GLU A 188 -19.65 24.92 -11.09
N THR A 189 -20.40 24.85 -12.20
CA THR A 189 -20.57 23.62 -12.99
C THR A 189 -19.67 23.67 -14.22
N PHE A 190 -18.95 22.59 -14.50
CA PHE A 190 -18.10 22.46 -15.67
C PHE A 190 -18.63 21.38 -16.63
N ASP A 191 -18.73 21.70 -17.91
CA ASP A 191 -19.07 20.72 -18.97
C ASP A 191 -17.90 19.77 -19.29
N LYS A 192 -16.69 20.18 -18.95
CA LYS A 192 -15.44 19.43 -19.18
C LYS A 192 -14.41 19.78 -18.13
N LEU A 193 -13.44 18.89 -17.92
CA LEU A 193 -12.33 19.17 -17.01
C LEU A 193 -11.64 20.51 -17.37
N PRO A 194 -11.49 21.43 -16.39
CA PRO A 194 -10.70 22.64 -16.54
C PRO A 194 -9.29 22.36 -17.07
N LYS A 195 -8.66 23.33 -17.74
CA LYS A 195 -7.40 23.10 -18.50
C LYS A 195 -6.26 22.53 -17.66
N ASP A 196 -6.14 23.00 -16.43
CA ASP A 196 -5.19 22.54 -15.40
C ASP A 196 -5.49 21.11 -14.91
N GLN A 197 -6.75 20.81 -14.61
CA GLN A 197 -7.21 19.46 -14.23
C GLN A 197 -7.00 18.48 -15.40
N PHE A 198 -7.35 18.88 -16.62
CA PHE A 198 -7.13 18.08 -17.83
C PHE A 198 -5.65 17.84 -18.11
N LYS A 199 -4.80 18.83 -17.80
CA LYS A 199 -3.34 18.68 -17.92
C LYS A 199 -2.82 17.59 -16.98
N LEU A 200 -3.31 17.53 -15.74
CA LEU A 200 -2.98 16.50 -14.76
C LEU A 200 -3.56 15.15 -15.13
N PHE A 201 -4.80 15.11 -15.59
CA PHE A 201 -5.43 13.92 -16.13
C PHE A 201 -4.53 13.32 -17.21
N ASN A 202 -4.15 14.10 -18.23
CA ASN A 202 -3.27 13.65 -19.30
C ASN A 202 -1.89 13.22 -18.80
N SER A 203 -1.30 13.92 -17.83
CA SER A 203 0.03 13.54 -17.31
C SER A 203 0.00 12.24 -16.48
N LEU A 204 -1.18 11.79 -16.04
CA LEU A 204 -1.38 10.56 -15.29
C LEU A 204 -1.95 9.41 -16.13
N THR A 205 -2.69 9.69 -17.21
CA THR A 205 -3.26 8.67 -18.09
C THR A 205 -2.37 8.40 -19.31
N LYS A 206 -1.75 9.44 -19.87
CA LYS A 206 -0.81 9.38 -21.00
C LYS A 206 0.62 9.63 -20.54
N PHE A 207 1.01 8.95 -19.46
CA PHE A 207 2.25 9.24 -18.76
C PHE A 207 3.47 8.66 -19.45
N ALA A 208 4.52 9.45 -19.54
CA ALA A 208 5.84 8.97 -19.92
C ALA A 208 6.57 8.40 -18.70
N PHE A 209 7.39 7.36 -18.89
CA PHE A 209 8.22 6.81 -17.84
C PHE A 209 9.56 6.30 -18.36
N ILE A 210 10.52 6.18 -17.46
CA ILE A 210 11.85 5.61 -17.72
C ILE A 210 12.15 4.59 -16.63
N GLU A 211 12.50 3.37 -17.01
CA GLU A 211 12.95 2.37 -16.04
C GLU A 211 14.31 2.72 -15.47
N LYS A 212 14.43 2.72 -14.14
CA LYS A 212 15.67 3.12 -13.44
C LYS A 212 16.90 2.38 -13.98
N LYS A 213 16.78 1.09 -14.25
CA LYS A 213 17.89 0.28 -14.78
C LYS A 213 18.40 0.82 -16.12
N ASN A 214 17.49 1.17 -17.02
CA ASN A 214 17.82 1.70 -18.34
C ASN A 214 18.39 3.11 -18.23
N LEU A 215 17.83 3.94 -17.34
CA LEU A 215 18.37 5.27 -17.05
C LEU A 215 19.83 5.21 -16.58
N LEU A 216 20.15 4.30 -15.65
CA LEU A 216 21.53 4.15 -15.17
C LEU A 216 22.49 3.72 -16.27
N SER A 217 22.03 2.86 -17.19
CA SER A 217 22.83 2.45 -18.34
C SER A 217 23.14 3.65 -19.26
N VAL A 218 22.13 4.46 -19.58
CA VAL A 218 22.27 5.62 -20.46
C VAL A 218 23.14 6.72 -19.85
N LEU A 219 23.08 6.90 -18.53
CA LEU A 219 23.92 7.86 -17.80
C LEU A 219 25.28 7.29 -17.36
N GLU A 220 25.58 6.04 -17.71
CA GLU A 220 26.82 5.35 -17.31
C GLU A 220 27.05 5.29 -15.78
N LEU A 221 25.96 5.29 -15.01
CA LEU A 221 25.97 5.29 -13.55
C LEU A 221 25.86 3.86 -12.99
N LYS A 222 26.53 3.58 -11.86
CA LYS A 222 26.41 2.31 -11.13
C LYS A 222 25.60 2.51 -9.85
N GLU A 223 24.93 1.46 -9.37
CA GLU A 223 24.14 1.51 -8.12
C GLU A 223 24.95 1.98 -6.89
N LYS A 224 26.26 1.70 -6.88
CA LYS A 224 27.17 2.17 -5.82
C LYS A 224 27.31 3.70 -5.77
N ASP A 225 27.11 4.39 -6.88
CA ASP A 225 27.24 5.84 -6.99
C ASP A 225 26.04 6.54 -6.35
N ILE A 226 24.87 5.89 -6.41
CA ILE A 226 23.63 6.30 -5.74
C ILE A 226 23.73 6.07 -4.22
N GLN A 227 24.22 4.89 -3.80
CA GLN A 227 24.26 4.50 -2.38
C GLN A 227 25.18 5.36 -1.51
N LYS A 228 26.17 6.03 -2.11
CA LYS A 228 27.11 6.91 -1.39
C LYS A 228 26.54 8.31 -1.09
N ASN A 229 25.26 8.58 -1.37
CA ASN A 229 24.62 9.90 -1.24
C ASN A 229 25.39 11.03 -1.94
N ARG A 230 26.14 10.72 -3.01
CA ARG A 230 26.94 11.72 -3.73
C ARG A 230 26.12 12.57 -4.69
N LEU A 231 24.97 12.04 -5.13
CA LEU A 231 24.10 12.67 -6.12
C LEU A 231 22.90 13.32 -5.43
N THR A 232 22.53 14.52 -5.87
CA THR A 232 21.28 15.20 -5.49
C THR A 232 20.17 14.98 -6.51
N ARG A 233 20.54 14.70 -7.77
CA ARG A 233 19.69 14.35 -8.93
C ARG A 233 20.49 13.45 -9.89
N PHE A 234 19.82 12.78 -10.83
CA PHE A 234 20.48 11.89 -11.80
C PHE A 234 21.31 12.65 -12.85
N CYS A 235 20.75 13.72 -13.39
CA CYS A 235 21.41 14.59 -14.35
C CYS A 235 20.72 15.96 -14.35
N ASP A 236 21.34 16.98 -14.94
CA ASP A 236 20.67 18.26 -15.18
C ASP A 236 19.72 18.20 -16.39
N ILE A 237 19.03 19.32 -16.65
CA ILE A 237 18.02 19.41 -17.71
C ILE A 237 18.63 19.31 -19.12
N GLN A 238 19.85 19.80 -19.32
CA GLN A 238 20.50 19.77 -20.63
C GLN A 238 20.94 18.34 -20.97
N HIS A 239 21.53 17.65 -20.01
CA HIS A 239 21.86 16.23 -20.11
C HIS A 239 20.60 15.37 -20.29
N PHE A 240 19.53 15.66 -19.54
CA PHE A 240 18.25 14.97 -19.73
C PHE A 240 17.75 15.12 -21.18
N ARG A 241 17.70 16.35 -21.71
CA ARG A 241 17.25 16.59 -23.09
C ARG A 241 18.11 15.84 -24.10
N ASN A 242 19.43 15.96 -24.00
CA ASN A 242 20.34 15.47 -25.03
C ASN A 242 20.57 13.96 -24.97
N LYS A 243 20.76 13.40 -23.76
CA LYS A 243 21.15 11.99 -23.57
C LYS A 243 19.98 11.07 -23.24
N VAL A 244 18.92 11.59 -22.63
CA VAL A 244 17.78 10.77 -22.19
C VAL A 244 16.57 10.95 -23.11
N LYS A 245 16.20 12.17 -23.48
CA LYS A 245 14.97 12.42 -24.25
C LYS A 245 15.17 12.29 -25.75
N LEU A 246 16.20 12.95 -26.31
CA LEU A 246 16.40 13.10 -27.75
C LEU A 246 17.39 12.09 -28.36
N ALA A 247 18.06 11.30 -27.52
CA ALA A 247 18.97 10.27 -28.01
C ALA A 247 18.20 9.22 -28.83
N SER A 248 18.81 8.71 -29.90
CA SER A 248 18.24 7.58 -30.67
C SER A 248 18.04 6.33 -29.81
N THR A 249 18.85 6.19 -28.75
CA THR A 249 18.77 5.13 -27.74
C THR A 249 17.95 5.53 -26.50
N SER A 250 17.07 6.53 -26.64
CA SER A 250 16.22 7.05 -25.56
C SER A 250 15.52 5.91 -24.81
N PRO A 251 15.66 5.83 -23.46
CA PRO A 251 14.99 4.83 -22.66
C PRO A 251 13.54 5.23 -22.31
N LEU A 252 13.05 6.32 -22.90
CA LEU A 252 11.73 6.89 -22.65
C LEU A 252 10.63 6.00 -23.24
N GLN A 253 9.64 5.67 -22.42
CA GLN A 253 8.45 4.94 -22.83
C GLN A 253 7.22 5.77 -22.48
N VAL A 254 6.11 5.56 -23.21
CA VAL A 254 4.84 6.24 -22.95
C VAL A 254 3.75 5.19 -22.82
N ASN A 255 3.01 5.24 -21.72
CA ASN A 255 1.77 4.49 -21.60
C ASN A 255 0.62 5.40 -22.09
N THR A 256 -0.23 4.89 -22.99
CA THR A 256 -1.36 5.66 -23.53
C THR A 256 -2.68 4.90 -23.55
N GLU A 257 -2.69 3.60 -23.27
CA GLU A 257 -3.87 2.74 -23.46
C GLU A 257 -4.80 2.78 -22.26
N LYS A 258 -4.29 2.40 -21.08
CA LYS A 258 -5.07 2.30 -19.84
C LYS A 258 -4.19 2.39 -18.61
N GLY A 259 -4.83 2.58 -17.46
CA GLY A 259 -4.19 2.66 -16.16
C GLY A 259 -3.54 4.01 -15.84
N ILE A 260 -3.01 4.10 -14.62
CA ILE A 260 -2.36 5.28 -14.06
C ILE A 260 -1.07 4.86 -13.32
N PRO A 261 -0.06 5.75 -13.17
CA PRO A 261 1.22 5.38 -12.59
C PRO A 261 1.06 5.02 -11.10
N GLN A 262 1.36 3.77 -10.74
CA GLN A 262 1.37 3.34 -9.34
C GLN A 262 2.49 4.07 -8.57
N GLY A 263 2.12 4.86 -7.56
CA GLY A 263 3.07 5.64 -6.75
C GLY A 263 3.00 7.15 -6.98
N SER A 264 2.17 7.62 -7.92
CA SER A 264 1.78 9.03 -7.98
C SER A 264 1.00 9.42 -6.71
N PRO A 265 1.21 10.63 -6.18
CA PRO A 265 0.41 11.13 -5.05
C PRO A 265 -1.09 11.14 -5.30
N MET A 266 -1.55 11.22 -6.56
CA MET A 266 -2.97 11.23 -6.91
C MET A 266 -3.59 9.83 -7.07
N SER A 267 -2.80 8.76 -7.22
CA SER A 267 -3.35 7.43 -7.55
C SER A 267 -4.40 6.94 -6.54
N ALA A 268 -4.20 7.27 -5.26
CA ALA A 268 -5.08 6.88 -4.16
C ALA A 268 -6.49 7.48 -4.27
N VAL A 269 -6.61 8.79 -4.51
CA VAL A 269 -7.93 9.41 -4.68
C VAL A 269 -8.57 8.98 -5.99
N LEU A 270 -7.77 8.86 -7.06
CA LEU A 270 -8.25 8.43 -8.38
C LEU A 270 -8.82 7.01 -8.35
N SER A 271 -8.29 6.11 -7.51
CA SER A 271 -8.88 4.78 -7.34
C SER A 271 -10.30 4.81 -6.77
N ASN A 272 -10.61 5.78 -5.90
CA ASN A 272 -11.95 5.92 -5.37
C ASN A 272 -12.87 6.59 -6.38
N VAL A 273 -12.41 7.67 -7.02
CA VAL A 273 -13.13 8.35 -8.09
C VAL A 273 -13.52 7.38 -9.22
N TYR A 274 -12.60 6.49 -9.60
CA TYR A 274 -12.87 5.50 -10.65
C TYR A 274 -14.06 4.58 -10.32
N MET A 275 -14.16 4.14 -9.06
CA MET A 275 -15.10 3.11 -8.62
C MET A 275 -16.49 3.64 -8.25
N ILE A 276 -16.76 4.94 -8.44
CA ILE A 276 -18.01 5.59 -8.01
C ILE A 276 -19.26 4.87 -8.53
N GLU A 277 -19.34 4.60 -9.84
CA GLU A 277 -20.54 4.00 -10.43
C GLU A 277 -20.73 2.54 -9.98
N TYR A 278 -19.63 1.82 -9.79
CA TYR A 278 -19.66 0.48 -9.21
C TYR A 278 -20.21 0.50 -7.78
N ASP A 279 -19.66 1.37 -6.92
CA ASP A 279 -20.11 1.46 -5.53
C ASP A 279 -21.59 1.87 -5.45
N LYS A 280 -22.04 2.81 -6.29
CA LYS A 280 -23.44 3.20 -6.37
C LYS A 280 -24.34 2.05 -6.82
N SER A 281 -23.94 1.32 -7.86
CA SER A 281 -24.72 0.18 -8.35
C SER A 281 -24.87 -0.90 -7.28
N ILE A 282 -23.80 -1.24 -6.55
CA ILE A 282 -23.88 -2.26 -5.50
C ILE A 282 -24.70 -1.77 -4.33
N MET A 283 -24.48 -0.53 -3.85
CA MET A 283 -25.23 0.01 -2.72
C MET A 283 -26.72 0.19 -3.03
N SER A 284 -27.12 0.35 -4.29
CA SER A 284 -28.54 0.41 -4.66
C SER A 284 -29.32 -0.89 -4.33
N LEU A 285 -28.63 -2.03 -4.29
CA LEU A 285 -29.22 -3.34 -3.98
C LEU A 285 -29.59 -3.50 -2.51
N LYS A 286 -29.10 -2.62 -1.62
CA LYS A 286 -29.47 -2.66 -0.18
C LYS A 286 -30.97 -2.46 0.07
N LYS A 287 -31.73 -1.99 -0.92
CA LYS A 287 -33.18 -1.87 -0.83
C LYS A 287 -33.88 -3.23 -0.79
N ASP A 288 -33.31 -4.22 -1.47
CA ASP A 288 -33.93 -5.52 -1.71
C ASP A 288 -33.22 -6.66 -0.99
N TYR A 289 -31.96 -6.46 -0.57
CA TYR A 289 -31.10 -7.49 0.03
C TYR A 289 -30.40 -7.00 1.30
N ASP A 290 -30.34 -7.85 2.33
CA ASP A 290 -29.59 -7.57 3.56
C ASP A 290 -28.14 -8.05 3.46
N PHE A 291 -27.24 -7.11 3.17
CA PHE A 291 -25.80 -7.36 3.13
C PHE A 291 -24.99 -6.16 3.66
N ILE A 292 -23.77 -6.46 4.10
CA ILE A 292 -22.71 -5.45 4.26
C ILE A 292 -21.76 -5.53 3.07
N TYR A 293 -21.42 -4.38 2.49
CA TYR A 293 -20.43 -4.25 1.42
C TYR A 293 -19.36 -3.24 1.85
N ARG A 294 -18.09 -3.62 1.74
CA ARG A 294 -16.94 -2.76 2.07
C ARG A 294 -15.87 -2.88 0.99
N ARG A 295 -15.41 -1.73 0.49
CA ARG A 295 -14.32 -1.61 -0.48
C ARG A 295 -13.15 -0.85 0.12
N TYR A 296 -12.00 -1.50 0.14
CA TYR A 296 -10.72 -0.93 0.50
C TYR A 296 -9.81 -0.92 -0.74
N CYS A 297 -9.87 0.16 -1.53
CA CYS A 297 -9.17 0.26 -2.82
C CYS A 297 -9.61 -0.86 -3.78
N ASP A 298 -8.75 -1.85 -4.02
CA ASP A 298 -8.93 -3.02 -4.89
C ASP A 298 -9.45 -4.26 -4.13
N ASP A 299 -9.40 -4.25 -2.79
CA ASP A 299 -9.95 -5.31 -1.94
C ASP A 299 -11.44 -5.04 -1.67
N ILE A 300 -12.31 -5.98 -2.05
CA ILE A 300 -13.77 -5.91 -1.85
C ILE A 300 -14.20 -7.03 -0.91
N VAL A 301 -15.11 -6.75 0.02
CA VAL A 301 -15.81 -7.78 0.80
C VAL A 301 -17.30 -7.51 0.81
N ILE A 302 -18.08 -8.58 0.65
CA ILE A 302 -19.53 -8.60 0.88
C ILE A 302 -19.87 -9.73 1.87
N VAL A 303 -20.79 -9.49 2.79
CA VAL A 303 -21.39 -10.54 3.63
C VAL A 303 -22.89 -10.47 3.46
N CYS A 304 -23.50 -11.58 3.08
CA CYS A 304 -24.91 -11.67 2.71
C CYS A 304 -25.51 -13.01 3.17
N ASP A 305 -26.81 -13.16 2.96
CA ASP A 305 -27.47 -14.45 3.14
C ASP A 305 -27.03 -15.47 2.10
N ILE A 306 -27.02 -16.74 2.51
CA ILE A 306 -26.52 -17.84 1.68
C ILE A 306 -27.35 -18.00 0.41
N ASN A 307 -28.64 -17.69 0.48
CA ASN A 307 -29.56 -17.76 -0.65
C ASN A 307 -29.27 -16.67 -1.70
N ASP A 308 -28.76 -15.51 -1.28
CA ASP A 308 -28.52 -14.36 -2.16
C ASP A 308 -27.12 -14.38 -2.79
N LEU A 309 -26.24 -15.27 -2.32
CA LEU A 309 -24.85 -15.38 -2.72
C LEU A 309 -24.65 -15.36 -4.23
N GLN A 310 -25.37 -16.22 -4.96
CA GLN A 310 -25.17 -16.37 -6.39
C GLN A 310 -25.56 -15.09 -7.13
N PHE A 311 -26.69 -14.49 -6.78
CA PHE A 311 -27.15 -13.25 -7.39
C PHE A 311 -26.17 -12.10 -7.10
N LEU A 312 -25.85 -11.86 -5.83
CA LEU A 312 -24.98 -10.75 -5.42
C LEU A 312 -23.57 -10.92 -5.97
N LYS A 313 -23.01 -12.13 -5.95
CA LYS A 313 -21.69 -12.41 -6.56
C LYS A 313 -21.72 -12.12 -8.06
N ASN A 314 -22.71 -12.63 -8.80
CA ASN A 314 -22.80 -12.38 -10.24
C ASN A 314 -22.91 -10.87 -10.53
N LYS A 315 -23.67 -10.14 -9.71
CA LYS A 315 -23.79 -8.69 -9.83
C LYS A 315 -22.47 -7.97 -9.58
N LEU A 316 -21.69 -8.36 -8.57
CA LEU A 316 -20.33 -7.82 -8.35
C LEU A 316 -19.43 -8.05 -9.57
N TYR A 317 -19.43 -9.25 -10.15
CA TYR A 317 -18.63 -9.55 -11.34
C TYR A 317 -19.06 -8.71 -12.55
N GLN A 318 -20.37 -8.62 -12.82
CA GLN A 318 -20.92 -7.84 -13.93
C GLN A 318 -20.60 -6.34 -13.81
N GLU A 319 -20.76 -5.75 -12.63
CA GLU A 319 -20.46 -4.33 -12.44
C GLU A 319 -18.95 -4.02 -12.52
N ILE A 320 -18.08 -4.97 -12.14
CA ILE A 320 -16.63 -4.84 -12.37
C ILE A 320 -16.30 -4.91 -13.87
N GLU A 321 -16.92 -5.83 -14.60
CA GLU A 321 -16.71 -5.99 -16.05
C GLU A 321 -17.13 -4.74 -16.83
N LYS A 322 -18.23 -4.07 -16.44
CA LYS A 322 -18.65 -2.78 -17.02
C LYS A 322 -17.61 -1.66 -16.87
N LEU A 323 -16.70 -1.78 -15.90
CA LEU A 323 -15.59 -0.85 -15.71
C LEU A 323 -14.31 -1.29 -16.46
N ASP A 324 -14.39 -2.24 -17.40
CA ASP A 324 -13.23 -2.83 -18.08
C ASP A 324 -12.17 -3.42 -17.12
N LEU A 325 -12.61 -3.86 -15.94
CA LEU A 325 -11.78 -4.46 -14.90
C LEU A 325 -12.03 -5.97 -14.80
N GLU A 326 -11.06 -6.70 -14.25
CA GLU A 326 -11.10 -8.16 -14.09
C GLU A 326 -10.89 -8.52 -12.62
N ILE A 327 -11.80 -9.31 -12.04
CA ILE A 327 -11.59 -9.92 -10.71
C ILE A 327 -10.52 -11.01 -10.84
N GLN A 328 -9.61 -11.11 -9.87
CA GLN A 328 -8.61 -12.17 -9.82
C GLN A 328 -9.20 -13.46 -9.19
N PRO A 329 -9.57 -14.49 -9.99
CA PRO A 329 -10.32 -15.63 -9.45
C PRO A 329 -9.51 -16.46 -8.46
N GLU A 330 -8.18 -16.53 -8.59
CA GLU A 330 -7.35 -17.31 -7.65
C GLU A 330 -7.17 -16.65 -6.28
N LYS A 331 -7.68 -15.43 -6.12
CA LYS A 331 -7.73 -14.71 -4.84
C LYS A 331 -9.14 -14.54 -4.31
N GLU A 332 -10.15 -14.98 -5.07
CA GLU A 332 -11.51 -15.05 -4.57
C GLU A 332 -11.55 -15.94 -3.33
N GLU A 333 -12.21 -15.46 -2.29
CA GLU A 333 -12.37 -16.19 -1.05
C GLU A 333 -13.83 -16.18 -0.63
N ILE A 334 -14.49 -17.34 -0.74
CA ILE A 334 -15.83 -17.57 -0.21
C ILE A 334 -15.70 -18.32 1.12
N VAL A 335 -16.37 -17.83 2.15
CA VAL A 335 -16.41 -18.46 3.49
C VAL A 335 -17.85 -18.51 3.99
N TYR A 336 -18.35 -19.71 4.21
CA TYR A 336 -19.68 -19.95 4.75
C TYR A 336 -19.61 -19.96 6.28
N PHE A 337 -20.39 -19.10 6.93
CA PHE A 337 -20.54 -19.08 8.37
C PHE A 337 -21.82 -19.79 8.77
N ILE A 338 -21.67 -20.97 9.39
CA ILE A 338 -22.78 -21.81 9.83
C ILE A 338 -22.57 -22.24 11.29
N SER A 339 -23.65 -22.62 11.97
CA SER A 339 -23.58 -23.04 13.36
C SER A 339 -22.93 -24.43 13.49
N ASP A 340 -21.84 -24.51 14.25
CA ASP A 340 -21.21 -25.77 14.66
C ASP A 340 -21.76 -26.17 16.05
N PRO A 341 -22.29 -27.39 16.23
CA PRO A 341 -22.90 -27.83 17.48
C PRO A 341 -21.99 -27.71 18.72
N LYS A 342 -20.67 -27.80 18.54
CA LYS A 342 -19.69 -27.76 19.64
C LYS A 342 -19.01 -26.41 19.78
N LYS A 343 -18.95 -25.63 18.71
CA LYS A 343 -18.09 -24.45 18.62
C LYS A 343 -18.85 -23.15 18.39
N GLY A 344 -20.16 -23.20 18.17
CA GLY A 344 -20.98 -22.06 17.76
C GLY A 344 -20.70 -21.68 16.30
N LEU A 345 -20.92 -20.42 15.92
CA LEU A 345 -20.71 -19.98 14.54
C LEU A 345 -19.26 -20.25 14.07
N ARG A 346 -19.09 -20.93 12.94
CA ARG A 346 -17.77 -21.23 12.34
C ARG A 346 -17.75 -21.01 10.84
N GLY A 347 -16.59 -20.61 10.34
CA GLY A 347 -16.31 -20.43 8.91
C GLY A 347 -15.83 -21.73 8.23
N TYR A 348 -16.33 -21.98 7.03
CA TYR A 348 -16.06 -23.17 6.21
C TYR A 348 -15.84 -22.80 4.73
N ASP A 349 -15.17 -23.66 3.98
CA ASP A 349 -14.95 -23.50 2.54
C ASP A 349 -16.20 -23.78 1.69
N ASP A 350 -17.12 -24.58 2.23
CA ASP A 350 -18.41 -24.91 1.62
C ASP A 350 -19.56 -24.85 2.63
N TYR A 351 -20.79 -24.94 2.13
CA TYR A 351 -22.00 -24.97 2.95
C TYR A 351 -22.19 -26.31 3.70
N ASN A 352 -21.47 -27.37 3.33
CA ASN A 352 -21.56 -28.68 3.99
C ASN A 352 -20.85 -28.69 5.35
N GLY A 353 -19.99 -27.70 5.62
CA GLY A 353 -19.35 -27.55 6.92
C GLY A 353 -18.22 -28.55 7.18
N LYS A 354 -17.55 -29.05 6.12
CA LYS A 354 -16.52 -30.09 6.28
C LYS A 354 -15.14 -29.52 6.60
N ASN A 355 -14.67 -28.53 5.85
CA ASN A 355 -13.33 -27.98 6.05
C ASN A 355 -13.40 -26.58 6.65
N PHE A 356 -12.80 -26.41 7.82
CA PHE A 356 -12.69 -25.10 8.46
C PHE A 356 -11.90 -24.12 7.58
N LYS A 357 -12.44 -22.92 7.43
CA LYS A 357 -11.81 -21.84 6.70
C LYS A 357 -12.04 -20.52 7.43
N ASN A 358 -10.97 -19.76 7.65
CA ASN A 358 -11.07 -18.42 8.20
C ASN A 358 -11.21 -17.42 7.06
N LEU A 359 -12.11 -16.44 7.20
CA LEU A 359 -12.19 -15.28 6.33
C LEU A 359 -10.95 -14.41 6.52
N GLN A 360 -10.23 -14.10 5.44
CA GLN A 360 -9.13 -13.14 5.44
C GLN A 360 -9.58 -11.77 4.97
N TYR A 361 -9.42 -10.74 5.82
CA TYR A 361 -9.73 -9.36 5.46
C TYR A 361 -8.80 -8.36 6.15
N LEU A 362 -8.29 -7.37 5.39
CA LEU A 362 -7.41 -6.28 5.85
C LEU A 362 -6.24 -6.66 6.78
N GLY A 363 -5.68 -7.86 6.61
CA GLY A 363 -4.54 -8.35 7.39
C GLY A 363 -4.91 -9.15 8.64
N PHE A 364 -6.20 -9.46 8.79
CA PHE A 364 -6.76 -10.31 9.84
C PHE A 364 -7.38 -11.58 9.25
N GLU A 365 -7.61 -12.54 10.12
CA GLU A 365 -8.29 -13.80 9.86
C GLU A 365 -9.43 -13.94 10.89
N PHE A 366 -10.63 -14.33 10.47
CA PHE A 366 -11.78 -14.52 11.35
C PHE A 366 -12.43 -15.87 11.12
N ASN A 367 -12.69 -16.61 12.21
CA ASN A 367 -13.21 -17.98 12.11
C ASN A 367 -14.70 -18.11 12.47
N GLY A 368 -15.41 -17.01 12.74
CA GLY A 368 -16.79 -17.01 13.22
C GLY A 368 -16.95 -16.67 14.70
N GLN A 369 -15.86 -16.74 15.48
CA GLN A 369 -15.84 -16.33 16.90
C GLN A 369 -14.62 -15.49 17.23
N ASN A 370 -13.45 -15.97 16.83
CA ASN A 370 -12.17 -15.38 17.17
C ASN A 370 -11.53 -14.69 15.97
N SER A 371 -10.93 -13.53 16.24
CA SER A 371 -10.08 -12.80 15.32
C SER A 371 -8.61 -13.15 15.52
N TYR A 372 -7.83 -13.11 14.45
CA TYR A 372 -6.42 -13.45 14.43
C TYR A 372 -5.68 -12.47 13.53
N ILE A 373 -4.41 -12.20 13.85
CA ILE A 373 -3.51 -11.58 12.86
C ILE A 373 -3.21 -12.61 11.78
N ARG A 374 -3.26 -12.18 10.51
CA ARG A 374 -2.98 -13.06 9.38
C ARG A 374 -1.64 -13.77 9.53
N SER A 375 -1.65 -15.08 9.33
CA SER A 375 -0.49 -15.98 9.44
C SER A 375 0.71 -15.50 8.62
N SER A 376 0.47 -14.93 7.43
CA SER A 376 1.51 -14.38 6.55
C SER A 376 2.21 -13.14 7.13
N SER A 377 1.51 -12.34 7.94
CA SER A 377 2.07 -11.19 8.65
C SER A 377 2.97 -11.64 9.80
N LEU A 378 2.54 -12.61 10.59
CA LEU A 378 3.36 -13.23 11.65
C LEU A 378 4.63 -13.89 11.08
N SER A 379 4.50 -14.65 10.01
CA SER A 379 5.64 -15.27 9.30
C SER A 379 6.64 -14.22 8.80
N ARG A 380 6.15 -13.08 8.29
CA ARG A 380 6.99 -11.95 7.87
C ARG A 380 7.70 -11.31 9.06
N PHE A 381 7.02 -11.11 10.18
CA PHE A 381 7.61 -10.60 11.42
C PHE A 381 8.77 -11.48 11.89
N HIS A 382 8.55 -12.79 12.08
CA HIS A 382 9.61 -13.72 12.49
C HIS A 382 10.76 -13.80 11.48
N ARG A 383 10.50 -13.70 10.17
CA ARG A 383 11.55 -13.66 9.16
C ARG A 383 12.43 -12.40 9.29
N ARG A 384 11.81 -11.23 9.52
CA ARG A 384 12.53 -9.98 9.76
C ARG A 384 13.35 -10.05 11.04
N MET A 385 12.80 -10.64 12.10
CA MET A 385 13.50 -10.91 13.36
C MET A 385 14.77 -11.74 13.11
N LYS A 386 14.65 -12.92 12.49
CA LYS A 386 15.78 -13.80 12.16
C LYS A 386 16.82 -13.13 11.24
N ALA A 387 16.38 -12.26 10.32
CA ALA A 387 17.29 -11.48 9.49
C ALA A 387 18.03 -10.42 10.31
N GLY A 388 17.33 -9.71 11.20
CA GLY A 388 17.90 -8.74 12.12
C GLY A 388 18.96 -9.37 13.02
N VAL A 389 18.65 -10.51 13.65
CA VAL A 389 19.61 -11.26 14.50
C VAL A 389 20.88 -11.59 13.74
N ARG A 390 20.75 -12.15 12.52
CA ARG A 390 21.91 -12.48 11.67
C ARG A 390 22.77 -11.26 11.33
N GLU A 391 22.15 -10.14 11.03
CA GLU A 391 22.85 -8.90 10.71
C GLU A 391 23.56 -8.33 11.94
N THR A 392 22.93 -8.35 13.12
CA THR A 392 23.56 -7.93 14.38
C THR A 392 24.77 -8.81 14.72
N ILE A 393 24.65 -10.13 14.59
CA ILE A 393 25.76 -11.08 14.80
C ILE A 393 26.89 -10.81 13.80
N LYS A 394 26.58 -10.60 12.52
CA LYS A 394 27.58 -10.29 11.49
C LYS A 394 28.33 -8.98 11.79
N ARG A 395 27.66 -7.99 12.38
CA ARG A 395 28.30 -6.73 12.79
C ARG A 395 29.18 -6.89 14.03
N ALA A 396 28.74 -7.70 14.98
CA ALA A 396 29.46 -7.93 16.23
C ALA A 396 30.70 -8.83 16.07
N TYR A 397 30.64 -9.83 15.18
CA TYR A 397 31.70 -10.84 15.01
C TYR A 397 32.30 -10.89 13.60
N GLY A 398 31.92 -9.95 12.72
CA GLY A 398 32.43 -9.89 11.35
C GLY A 398 33.85 -9.34 11.27
N LYS A 399 34.43 -9.41 10.05
CA LYS A 399 35.80 -8.95 9.77
C LYS A 399 36.06 -7.48 10.18
N ASN A 400 35.02 -6.64 10.17
CA ASN A 400 35.11 -5.21 10.44
C ASN A 400 34.44 -4.84 11.79
N ALA A 401 34.31 -5.78 12.72
CA ALA A 401 33.70 -5.52 14.02
C ALA A 401 34.58 -4.59 14.86
N LYS A 402 34.01 -3.49 15.37
CA LYS A 402 34.69 -2.52 16.24
C LYS A 402 34.59 -2.84 17.73
N GLY A 403 33.85 -3.88 18.12
CA GLY A 403 33.62 -4.23 19.53
C GLY A 403 33.24 -5.70 19.72
N LYS A 404 33.40 -6.20 20.95
CA LYS A 404 33.20 -7.62 21.31
C LYS A 404 31.76 -8.00 21.69
N ALA A 405 30.90 -7.00 21.95
CA ALA A 405 29.57 -7.22 22.51
C ALA A 405 28.45 -7.22 21.45
N LEU A 406 27.52 -8.16 21.58
CA LEU A 406 26.30 -8.19 20.79
C LEU A 406 25.35 -7.08 21.27
N LEU A 407 25.21 -6.01 20.50
CA LEU A 407 24.30 -4.90 20.83
C LEU A 407 22.83 -5.29 20.60
N LYS A 408 22.16 -5.79 21.63
CA LYS A 408 20.77 -6.31 21.57
C LYS A 408 19.69 -5.22 21.56
N LYS A 409 19.98 -3.99 22.03
CA LYS A 409 19.00 -2.89 22.15
C LYS A 409 18.15 -2.68 20.89
N LYS A 410 18.79 -2.65 19.71
CA LYS A 410 18.06 -2.48 18.43
C LYS A 410 17.16 -3.67 18.08
N LEU A 411 17.51 -4.88 18.51
CA LEU A 411 16.67 -6.07 18.31
C LEU A 411 15.46 -6.03 19.24
N TYR A 412 15.68 -5.73 20.52
CA TYR A 412 14.61 -5.60 21.51
C TYR A 412 13.61 -4.53 21.11
N ASN A 413 14.06 -3.30 20.80
CA ASN A 413 13.15 -2.23 20.36
C ASN A 413 12.32 -2.59 19.11
N ARG A 414 12.82 -3.47 18.22
CA ARG A 414 12.13 -3.81 16.97
C ARG A 414 11.23 -5.05 17.07
N PHE A 415 11.55 -5.97 17.98
CA PHE A 415 10.97 -7.31 17.97
C PHE A 415 10.42 -7.75 19.34
N THR A 416 10.40 -6.86 20.34
CA THR A 416 9.82 -7.12 21.66
C THR A 416 8.93 -5.97 22.13
N HIS A 417 8.20 -6.22 23.21
CA HIS A 417 7.38 -5.22 23.92
C HIS A 417 8.20 -4.01 24.44
N LEU A 418 9.52 -4.09 24.47
CA LEU A 418 10.42 -3.01 24.94
C LEU A 418 10.54 -1.84 23.94
N GLY A 419 9.91 -1.92 22.77
CA GLY A 419 9.89 -0.84 21.78
C GLY A 419 8.51 -0.23 21.59
N GLY A 420 8.46 1.09 21.39
CA GLY A 420 7.20 1.83 21.29
C GLY A 420 6.53 1.87 19.91
N GLN A 421 7.23 1.52 18.83
CA GLN A 421 6.67 1.50 17.47
C GLN A 421 7.15 0.28 16.69
N ASN A 422 6.47 -0.84 16.87
CA ASN A 422 6.77 -2.06 16.13
C ASN A 422 5.52 -2.92 15.87
N PHE A 423 5.73 -4.10 15.29
CA PHE A 423 4.65 -5.02 14.95
C PHE A 423 3.86 -5.51 16.18
N LEU A 424 4.51 -5.61 17.35
CA LEU A 424 3.82 -6.01 18.58
C LEU A 424 2.93 -4.89 19.11
N THR A 425 3.38 -3.62 19.04
CA THR A 425 2.51 -2.47 19.36
C THR A 425 1.25 -2.48 18.49
N TYR A 426 1.40 -2.76 17.19
CA TYR A 426 0.26 -2.95 16.29
C TYR A 426 -0.63 -4.14 16.70
N ALA A 427 -0.03 -5.28 17.04
CA ALA A 427 -0.75 -6.47 17.45
C ALA A 427 -1.56 -6.26 18.75
N TYR A 428 -0.98 -5.59 19.73
CA TYR A 428 -1.67 -5.28 20.99
C TYR A 428 -2.80 -4.27 20.78
N ARG A 429 -2.58 -3.21 19.99
CA ARG A 429 -3.65 -2.29 19.59
C ARG A 429 -4.78 -3.03 18.86
N ALA A 430 -4.44 -3.95 17.96
CA ALA A 430 -5.43 -4.74 17.25
C ALA A 430 -6.23 -5.66 18.17
N SER A 431 -5.57 -6.26 19.16
CA SER A 431 -6.25 -7.05 20.18
C SER A 431 -7.25 -6.21 20.98
N GLN A 432 -6.85 -5.03 21.45
CA GLN A 432 -7.72 -4.12 22.22
C GLN A 432 -8.96 -3.73 21.42
N ILE A 433 -8.78 -3.30 20.17
CA ILE A 433 -9.89 -2.92 19.29
C ILE A 433 -10.80 -4.12 19.00
N MET A 434 -10.26 -5.32 18.81
CA MET A 434 -11.02 -6.53 18.54
C MET A 434 -11.51 -7.21 19.83
N ASP A 435 -12.19 -6.44 20.69
CA ASP A 435 -12.81 -6.90 21.94
C ASP A 435 -11.82 -7.64 22.85
N ASP A 436 -10.65 -7.03 23.04
CA ASP A 436 -9.56 -7.57 23.86
C ASP A 436 -9.08 -8.97 23.47
N SER A 437 -9.22 -9.33 22.18
CA SER A 437 -8.94 -10.64 21.60
C SER A 437 -7.72 -11.36 22.21
N GLU A 438 -8.02 -12.37 23.04
CA GLU A 438 -7.02 -13.22 23.68
C GLU A 438 -6.26 -14.07 22.66
N THR A 439 -6.90 -14.41 21.54
CA THR A 439 -6.25 -15.15 20.44
C THR A 439 -5.12 -14.34 19.80
N ILE A 440 -5.31 -13.04 19.57
CA ILE A 440 -4.24 -12.17 19.05
C ILE A 440 -3.09 -12.05 20.06
N LYS A 441 -3.39 -11.85 21.35
CA LYS A 441 -2.39 -11.81 22.43
C LYS A 441 -1.57 -13.11 22.46
N LYS A 442 -2.24 -14.27 22.40
CA LYS A 442 -1.60 -15.60 22.35
C LYS A 442 -0.71 -15.80 21.13
N GLN A 443 -1.09 -15.30 19.95
CA GLN A 443 -0.27 -15.42 18.73
C GLN A 443 1.11 -14.75 18.87
N VAL A 444 1.22 -13.70 19.69
CA VAL A 444 2.45 -12.92 19.85
C VAL A 444 3.12 -13.08 21.21
N SER A 445 2.54 -13.83 22.15
CA SER A 445 3.02 -13.93 23.53
C SER A 445 4.48 -14.41 23.64
N LYS A 446 4.85 -15.46 22.89
CA LYS A 446 6.20 -16.06 22.90
C LYS A 446 7.26 -15.27 22.12
N HIS A 447 7.02 -14.00 21.80
CA HIS A 447 7.94 -13.20 20.98
C HIS A 447 9.33 -13.04 21.61
N PHE A 448 9.40 -12.88 22.94
CA PHE A 448 10.65 -12.66 23.68
C PHE A 448 11.51 -13.93 23.70
N ASP A 449 10.90 -15.06 24.06
CA ASP A 449 11.57 -16.37 24.07
C ASP A 449 12.07 -16.73 22.68
N HIS A 450 11.24 -16.56 21.65
CA HIS A 450 11.64 -16.81 20.26
C HIS A 450 12.82 -15.95 19.82
N LEU A 451 12.89 -14.69 20.27
CA LEU A 451 14.01 -13.81 19.94
C LEU A 451 15.29 -14.26 20.64
N ASN A 452 15.23 -14.52 21.94
CA ASN A 452 16.41 -14.89 22.74
C ASN A 452 16.96 -16.25 22.30
N ALA A 453 16.11 -17.26 22.14
CA ALA A 453 16.50 -18.56 21.60
C ALA A 453 17.15 -18.42 20.21
N ASN A 454 16.64 -17.51 19.37
CA ASN A 454 17.26 -17.27 18.06
C ASN A 454 18.62 -16.58 18.16
N ILE A 455 18.79 -15.64 19.09
CA ILE A 455 20.07 -14.97 19.35
C ILE A 455 21.09 -16.01 19.80
N GLU A 456 20.76 -16.87 20.76
CA GLU A 456 21.63 -17.92 21.27
C GLU A 456 22.02 -18.92 20.17
N GLU A 457 21.03 -19.54 19.53
CA GLU A 457 21.23 -20.56 18.48
C GLU A 457 22.12 -20.02 17.33
N LYS A 458 21.91 -18.77 16.92
CA LYS A 458 22.68 -18.17 15.82
C LYS A 458 24.06 -17.71 16.25
N THR A 459 24.23 -17.26 17.50
CA THR A 459 25.53 -16.88 18.04
C THR A 459 26.42 -18.10 18.16
N GLU A 460 25.92 -19.19 18.75
CA GLU A 460 26.66 -20.45 18.86
C GLU A 460 27.09 -20.99 17.49
N LYS A 461 26.15 -21.03 16.53
CA LYS A 461 26.46 -21.48 15.15
C LYS A 461 27.52 -20.61 14.49
N HIS A 462 27.50 -19.30 14.73
CA HIS A 462 28.52 -18.39 14.20
C HIS A 462 29.89 -18.64 14.83
N LEU A 463 29.95 -18.77 16.16
CA LEU A 463 31.20 -19.04 16.89
C LEU A 463 31.81 -20.40 16.51
N LYS A 464 30.99 -21.46 16.38
CA LYS A 464 31.43 -22.77 15.87
C LYS A 464 32.03 -22.65 14.46
N LYS A 465 31.44 -21.82 13.59
CA LYS A 465 31.96 -21.56 12.24
C LYS A 465 33.28 -20.78 12.25
N LEU A 466 33.46 -19.83 13.18
CA LEU A 466 34.72 -19.12 13.34
C LEU A 466 35.84 -20.04 13.83
N LYS A 467 35.55 -20.91 14.82
CA LYS A 467 36.46 -21.97 15.30
C LYS A 467 36.94 -22.86 14.14
N ARG A 468 36.02 -23.39 13.35
CA ARG A 468 36.34 -24.27 12.20
C ARG A 468 37.15 -23.60 11.10
N LYS A 469 37.09 -22.27 10.97
CA LYS A 469 37.84 -21.51 9.95
C LYS A 469 39.22 -21.04 10.42
N GLY A 470 39.70 -21.53 11.56
CA GLY A 470 40.97 -21.08 12.16
C GLY A 470 40.97 -19.60 12.56
N LYS A 471 39.79 -18.95 12.63
CA LYS A 471 39.66 -17.51 12.89
C LYS A 471 39.47 -17.15 14.36
N ILE A 472 39.79 -18.09 15.26
CA ILE A 472 39.98 -17.76 16.67
C ILE A 472 41.49 -17.74 16.89
N MET A 473 42.11 -16.58 16.68
CA MET A 473 43.29 -16.29 17.50
C MET A 473 42.83 -16.29 18.94
N ASN A 474 43.51 -17.08 19.77
CA ASN A 474 43.38 -17.11 21.22
C ASN A 474 43.09 -15.71 21.78
N LYS A 475 41.94 -15.53 22.40
CA LYS A 475 41.68 -14.40 23.29
C LYS A 475 41.00 -14.94 24.55
N LYS A 476 41.85 -15.41 25.47
CA LYS A 476 41.49 -15.72 26.86
C LYS A 476 41.29 -14.39 27.61
N LYS A 477 40.24 -14.43 28.46
CA LYS A 477 39.83 -13.53 29.55
C LYS A 477 39.52 -12.08 29.18
#